data_AF-A0A0B7MYH2-F1
#
_entry.id   AF-A0A0B7MYH2-F1
#
_cell.length_a   1.000
_cell.length_b   1.000
_cell.length_c   1.000
_cell.angle_alpha   90.00
_cell.angle_beta   90.00
_cell.angle_gamma   90.00
#
_symmetry.space_group_name_H-M   'P 1'
#
loop_
_entity.id
_entity.type
_entity.pdbx_description
1 polymer ?
#
loop_
_entity_poly.entity_id
_entity_poly.type
_entity_poly.pdbx_seq_one_letter_code
_entity_poly.pdbx_strand_id
1 'polypeptide(L)'
;MSSAITTNDLQNVRKSLRKSNFFKETNYKLFAGWTELQSIEETSSSMYTLCILKNSTNTFINMSRIWLNLVHIHDIHTLEAMDQLTEGLKNAPNLVDLTIQHSRLNLAHFDSINQKCPLLQKLTLHSIMLFKHRTWEKPATESNFIIDGDISENIAATSNLQCLSITDSTFEKDLLLFSYISENYRNLYDLTCYNHTCGIPTYSVDSKSAVNVLHECRHLKNFKSNFFEWTGPFIDLVDQHTETTLQEFKLDISDWTANTFMSLCRSIRLRRALKYFTFNFYEVPESLDTNILVFVNLVELHINFDCYLDNDDAHRGFGPNEEIPVPPPIPFTSLLQSCRSLNYLSIGHLPIIVDRMPFENHSIQTIHLTGCSLESFERKYSIYNYISNFCPQLVDLEIEGGNYKNSPSIKELTLDLINHRRLCTLTPLTNNVYRHIKHMDENNWYLVSQIQSSSTYQVYHTLVRPSFDVVKSRKYITIRCKNRSLFYLGDEGIDYYD
;
A
#
# COMPACT_ATOMS: atom_id res chain seq x y z
N MET A 1 -21.08 -28.38 -35.02
CA MET A 1 -21.25 -29.58 -34.18
C MET A 1 -19.99 -29.75 -33.37
N SER A 2 -20.05 -29.49 -32.06
CA SER A 2 -18.92 -29.70 -31.16
C SER A 2 -18.88 -31.18 -30.76
N SER A 3 -17.70 -31.78 -30.79
CA SER A 3 -17.47 -33.10 -30.17
C SER A 3 -16.88 -32.86 -28.79
N ALA A 4 -17.65 -33.18 -27.75
CA ALA A 4 -17.21 -33.14 -26.37
C ALA A 4 -16.09 -34.18 -26.15
N ILE A 5 -14.99 -33.74 -25.54
CA ILE A 5 -13.89 -34.60 -25.10
C ILE A 5 -14.45 -35.56 -24.03
N THR A 6 -14.36 -36.85 -24.27
CA THR A 6 -14.89 -37.86 -23.34
C THR A 6 -13.89 -38.16 -22.22
N THR A 7 -14.38 -38.68 -21.10
CA THR A 7 -13.53 -39.10 -19.96
C THR A 7 -12.47 -40.13 -20.35
N ASN A 8 -12.69 -40.89 -21.44
CA ASN A 8 -11.71 -41.81 -22.03
C ASN A 8 -10.58 -41.08 -22.78
N ASP A 9 -10.84 -39.92 -23.37
CA ASP A 9 -9.81 -39.11 -24.04
C ASP A 9 -8.84 -38.50 -23.00
N LEU A 10 -9.36 -38.07 -21.84
CA LEU A 10 -8.55 -37.60 -20.71
C LEU A 10 -7.75 -38.72 -20.03
N GLN A 11 -8.29 -39.95 -19.97
CA GLN A 11 -7.53 -41.11 -19.49
C GLN A 11 -6.45 -41.55 -20.47
N ASN A 12 -6.66 -41.39 -21.77
CA ASN A 12 -5.65 -41.65 -22.80
C ASN A 12 -4.53 -40.60 -22.78
N VAL A 13 -4.83 -39.32 -22.49
CA VAL A 13 -3.81 -38.29 -22.24
C VAL A 13 -3.01 -38.59 -20.95
N ARG A 14 -3.68 -38.99 -19.85
CA ARG A 14 -3.01 -39.40 -18.59
C ARG A 14 -2.17 -40.68 -18.74
N LYS A 15 -2.61 -41.66 -19.55
CA LYS A 15 -1.82 -42.87 -19.86
C LYS A 15 -0.70 -42.59 -20.85
N SER A 16 -0.89 -41.66 -21.79
CA SER A 16 0.14 -41.17 -22.71
C SER A 16 1.28 -40.51 -21.94
N LEU A 17 0.99 -39.66 -20.95
CA LEU A 17 1.99 -39.00 -20.11
C LEU A 17 2.77 -39.98 -19.20
N ARG A 18 2.17 -41.10 -18.77
CA ARG A 18 2.85 -42.16 -18.00
C ARG A 18 3.63 -43.17 -18.87
N LYS A 19 3.41 -43.20 -20.18
CA LYS A 19 4.11 -44.10 -21.12
C LYS A 19 5.00 -43.37 -22.13
N SER A 20 4.95 -42.05 -22.19
CA SER A 20 5.95 -41.27 -22.89
C SER A 20 7.24 -41.33 -22.09
N ASN A 21 8.07 -42.31 -22.43
CA ASN A 21 9.50 -42.09 -22.52
C ASN A 21 9.68 -40.81 -23.36
N PHE A 22 9.65 -39.63 -22.73
CA PHE A 22 9.94 -38.37 -23.41
C PHE A 22 11.37 -38.37 -23.98
N PHE A 23 12.20 -39.31 -23.52
CA PHE A 23 13.46 -39.71 -24.13
C PHE A 23 13.35 -41.10 -24.77
N LYS A 24 12.66 -41.22 -25.91
CA LYS A 24 13.05 -42.25 -26.89
C LYS A 24 14.39 -41.79 -27.47
N GLU A 25 15.49 -42.35 -26.96
CA GLU A 25 16.87 -41.98 -27.28
C GLU A 25 17.24 -42.07 -28.78
N THR A 26 16.39 -42.63 -29.63
CA THR A 26 16.80 -43.03 -30.98
C THR A 26 16.68 -41.95 -32.06
N ASN A 27 16.15 -40.75 -31.79
CA ASN A 27 16.03 -39.69 -32.81
C ASN A 27 16.32 -38.25 -32.35
N TYR A 28 16.82 -38.04 -31.13
CA TYR A 28 17.22 -36.69 -30.69
C TYR A 28 18.71 -36.51 -30.90
N LYS A 29 19.10 -35.52 -31.71
CA LYS A 29 20.49 -35.05 -31.71
C LYS A 29 20.80 -34.57 -30.29
N LEU A 30 21.79 -35.17 -29.64
CA LEU A 30 22.40 -34.63 -28.42
C LEU A 30 22.74 -33.17 -28.68
N PHE A 31 22.11 -32.27 -27.92
CA PHE A 31 22.43 -30.85 -27.98
C PHE A 31 23.86 -30.67 -27.46
N ALA A 32 24.83 -30.47 -28.37
CA ALA A 32 26.23 -30.35 -27.99
C ALA A 32 26.53 -29.07 -27.18
N GLY A 33 25.63 -28.09 -27.20
CA GLY A 33 25.80 -26.80 -26.52
C GLY A 33 25.45 -26.80 -25.03
N TRP A 34 25.16 -27.95 -24.39
CA TRP A 34 24.80 -27.97 -22.96
C TRP A 34 25.90 -27.37 -22.08
N THR A 35 27.16 -27.57 -22.43
CA THR A 35 28.31 -27.00 -21.71
C THR A 35 28.48 -25.51 -21.97
N GLU A 36 27.94 -24.97 -23.06
CA GLU A 36 27.99 -23.55 -23.42
C GLU A 36 26.78 -22.76 -22.89
N LEU A 37 25.76 -23.45 -22.40
CA LEU A 37 24.50 -22.85 -21.96
C LEU A 37 24.72 -21.98 -20.71
N GLN A 38 24.47 -20.67 -20.84
CA GLN A 38 24.66 -19.70 -19.77
C GLN A 38 23.39 -19.40 -18.96
N SER A 39 22.22 -19.57 -19.58
CA SER A 39 20.94 -19.27 -18.94
C SER A 39 19.81 -20.14 -19.48
N ILE A 40 18.85 -20.48 -18.62
CA ILE A 40 17.57 -21.08 -19.02
C ILE A 40 16.42 -20.21 -18.51
N GLU A 41 15.42 -20.01 -19.37
CA GLU A 41 14.14 -19.43 -19.04
C GLU A 41 13.04 -20.38 -19.51
N GLU A 42 12.18 -20.84 -18.60
CA GLU A 42 11.06 -21.72 -18.94
C GLU A 42 9.73 -21.18 -18.43
N THR A 43 8.81 -21.00 -19.37
CA THR A 43 7.38 -20.75 -19.18
C THR A 43 6.52 -21.93 -19.63
N SER A 44 7.13 -23.08 -19.97
CA SER A 44 6.42 -24.19 -20.61
C SER A 44 5.58 -24.99 -19.63
N SER A 45 4.48 -25.58 -20.12
CA SER A 45 3.64 -26.52 -19.35
C SER A 45 4.27 -27.89 -19.13
N SER A 46 5.46 -28.14 -19.67
CA SER A 46 6.00 -29.49 -19.85
C SER A 46 7.22 -29.81 -18.98
N MET A 47 7.61 -28.91 -18.07
CA MET A 47 8.70 -29.13 -17.09
C MET A 47 10.03 -29.56 -17.75
N TYR A 48 10.33 -29.05 -18.95
CA TYR A 48 11.50 -29.46 -19.72
C TYR A 48 12.79 -29.14 -18.98
N THR A 49 12.91 -27.95 -18.40
CA THR A 49 14.10 -27.55 -17.65
C THR A 49 14.29 -28.42 -16.42
N LEU A 50 13.22 -28.72 -15.68
CA LEU A 50 13.29 -29.61 -14.53
C LEU A 50 13.77 -31.01 -14.94
N CYS A 51 13.20 -31.54 -16.03
CA CYS A 51 13.60 -32.83 -16.59
C CYS A 51 15.05 -32.83 -17.07
N ILE A 52 15.50 -31.76 -17.73
CA ILE A 52 16.89 -31.58 -18.19
C ILE A 52 17.83 -31.52 -16.98
N LEU A 53 17.56 -30.65 -16.01
CA LEU A 53 18.39 -30.47 -14.83
C LEU A 53 18.50 -31.78 -14.02
N LYS A 54 17.38 -32.48 -13.82
CA LYS A 54 17.35 -33.71 -13.01
C LYS A 54 18.00 -34.91 -13.70
N ASN A 55 17.79 -35.08 -15.01
CA ASN A 55 18.22 -36.29 -15.73
C ASN A 55 19.51 -36.09 -16.54
N SER A 56 20.03 -34.87 -16.65
CA SER A 56 21.32 -34.64 -17.32
C SER A 56 22.45 -35.34 -16.57
N THR A 57 23.26 -36.09 -17.31
CA THR A 57 24.56 -36.59 -16.87
C THR A 57 25.67 -35.56 -17.05
N ASN A 58 25.43 -34.49 -17.81
CA ASN A 58 26.39 -33.42 -18.09
C ASN A 58 26.18 -32.25 -17.12
N THR A 59 27.28 -31.77 -16.52
CA THR A 59 27.29 -30.54 -15.72
C THR A 59 27.15 -29.31 -16.63
N PHE A 60 26.25 -28.40 -16.27
CA PHE A 60 26.05 -27.11 -16.90
C PHE A 60 27.06 -26.09 -16.35
N ILE A 61 28.34 -26.28 -16.69
CA ILE A 61 29.45 -25.51 -16.09
C ILE A 61 29.30 -24.00 -16.34
N ASN A 62 28.77 -23.58 -17.48
CA ASN A 62 28.62 -22.15 -17.79
C ASN A 62 27.28 -21.55 -17.35
N MET A 63 26.38 -22.37 -16.78
CA MET A 63 25.04 -21.91 -16.40
C MET A 63 25.11 -21.02 -15.16
N SER A 64 24.71 -19.77 -15.33
CA SER A 64 24.75 -18.72 -14.32
C SER A 64 23.36 -18.21 -13.94
N ARG A 65 22.33 -18.43 -14.78
CA ARG A 65 20.95 -18.01 -14.51
C ARG A 65 19.93 -19.10 -14.83
N ILE A 66 18.99 -19.30 -13.92
CA ILE A 66 17.79 -20.12 -14.14
C ILE A 66 16.56 -19.27 -13.77
N TRP A 67 15.59 -19.23 -14.67
CA TRP A 67 14.28 -18.63 -14.44
C TRP A 67 13.19 -19.65 -14.80
N LEU A 68 12.31 -19.93 -13.84
CA LEU A 68 11.27 -20.94 -13.98
C LEU A 68 9.91 -20.37 -13.57
N ASN A 69 8.92 -20.50 -14.44
CA ASN A 69 7.54 -20.20 -14.14
C ASN A 69 6.69 -21.47 -14.15
N LEU A 70 6.18 -21.84 -12.97
CA LEU A 70 5.46 -23.09 -12.74
C LEU A 70 3.92 -22.91 -12.84
N VAL A 71 3.42 -21.78 -13.36
CA VAL A 71 1.98 -21.46 -13.44
C VAL A 71 1.14 -22.51 -14.17
N HIS A 72 1.74 -23.24 -15.11
CA HIS A 72 1.06 -24.27 -15.89
C HIS A 72 1.18 -25.68 -15.28
N ILE A 73 1.95 -25.83 -14.19
CA ILE A 73 2.03 -27.09 -13.45
C ILE A 73 0.85 -27.14 -12.50
N HIS A 74 0.07 -28.23 -12.58
CA HIS A 74 -1.05 -28.42 -11.67
C HIS A 74 -0.56 -28.40 -10.21
N ASP A 75 -1.28 -27.67 -9.35
CA ASP A 75 -0.98 -27.48 -7.92
C ASP A 75 -0.46 -28.70 -7.15
N ILE A 76 -1.01 -29.89 -7.42
CA ILE A 76 -0.63 -31.14 -6.74
C ILE A 76 0.80 -31.61 -7.07
N HIS A 77 1.36 -31.14 -8.19
CA HIS A 77 2.69 -31.51 -8.70
C HIS A 77 3.74 -30.43 -8.48
N THR A 78 3.37 -29.26 -7.95
CA THR A 78 4.32 -28.13 -7.77
C THR A 78 5.41 -28.44 -6.74
N LEU A 79 5.08 -29.12 -5.62
CA LEU A 79 6.08 -29.59 -4.65
C LEU A 79 7.01 -30.65 -5.26
N GLU A 80 6.46 -31.59 -6.02
CA GLU A 80 7.26 -32.59 -6.74
C GLU A 80 8.19 -31.92 -7.75
N ALA A 81 7.72 -30.90 -8.48
CA ALA A 81 8.52 -30.10 -9.39
C ALA A 81 9.68 -29.39 -8.65
N MET A 82 9.45 -28.89 -7.43
CA MET A 82 10.49 -28.30 -6.59
C MET A 82 11.49 -29.32 -6.04
N ASP A 83 11.06 -30.52 -5.67
CA ASP A 83 11.96 -31.62 -5.31
C ASP A 83 12.86 -31.98 -6.51
N GLN A 84 12.29 -32.02 -7.72
CA GLN A 84 13.05 -32.28 -8.94
C GLN A 84 14.03 -31.16 -9.27
N LEU A 85 13.62 -29.90 -9.11
CA LEU A 85 14.48 -28.74 -9.29
C LEU A 85 15.68 -28.82 -8.34
N THR A 86 15.41 -28.90 -7.04
CA THR A 86 16.46 -28.90 -6.02
C THR A 86 17.41 -30.07 -6.22
N GLU A 87 16.96 -31.25 -6.65
CA GLU A 87 17.87 -32.35 -7.01
C GLU A 87 18.70 -32.09 -8.27
N GLY A 88 18.10 -31.48 -9.31
CA GLY A 88 18.80 -31.14 -10.53
C GLY A 88 19.83 -30.00 -10.39
N LEU A 89 19.68 -29.11 -9.41
CA LEU A 89 20.57 -27.95 -9.21
C LEU A 89 22.04 -28.34 -8.97
N LYS A 90 22.33 -29.56 -8.50
CA LYS A 90 23.71 -30.06 -8.38
C LYS A 90 24.47 -30.07 -9.71
N ASN A 91 23.75 -30.10 -10.83
CA ASN A 91 24.33 -30.07 -12.17
C ASN A 91 24.66 -28.64 -12.65
N ALA A 92 24.26 -27.59 -11.92
CA ALA A 92 24.53 -26.18 -12.23
C ALA A 92 25.36 -25.50 -11.11
N PRO A 93 26.61 -25.95 -10.87
CA PRO A 93 27.41 -25.49 -9.72
C PRO A 93 27.79 -24.00 -9.76
N ASN A 94 27.77 -23.39 -10.95
CA ASN A 94 28.11 -21.98 -11.18
C ASN A 94 26.89 -21.05 -11.24
N LEU A 95 25.73 -21.52 -10.76
CA LEU A 95 24.51 -20.73 -10.74
C LEU A 95 24.66 -19.52 -9.81
N VAL A 96 24.36 -18.33 -10.33
CA VAL A 96 24.45 -17.04 -9.61
C VAL A 96 23.06 -16.47 -9.35
N ASP A 97 22.10 -16.70 -10.25
CA ASP A 97 20.74 -16.14 -10.21
C ASP A 97 19.68 -17.24 -10.42
N LEU A 98 18.81 -17.41 -9.43
CA LEU A 98 17.69 -18.34 -9.47
C LEU A 98 16.37 -17.58 -9.26
N THR A 99 15.48 -17.68 -10.24
CA THR A 99 14.12 -17.15 -10.15
C THR A 99 13.10 -18.26 -10.30
N ILE A 100 12.14 -18.32 -9.36
CA ILE A 100 11.07 -19.31 -9.33
C ILE A 100 9.74 -18.59 -9.13
N GLN A 101 8.76 -18.89 -9.98
CA GLN A 101 7.43 -18.30 -9.91
C GLN A 101 6.34 -19.36 -9.80
N HIS A 102 5.23 -19.04 -9.13
CA HIS A 102 4.02 -19.86 -9.07
C HIS A 102 4.28 -21.29 -8.55
N SER A 103 4.96 -21.40 -7.41
CA SER A 103 5.44 -22.67 -6.87
C SER A 103 5.11 -22.86 -5.39
N ARG A 104 5.39 -24.06 -4.87
CA ARG A 104 5.22 -24.46 -3.48
C ARG A 104 6.55 -24.94 -2.93
N LEU A 105 7.01 -24.35 -1.83
CA LEU A 105 8.28 -24.74 -1.20
C LEU A 105 8.24 -24.60 0.32
N ASN A 106 9.23 -25.18 0.97
CA ASN A 106 9.41 -25.14 2.42
C ASN A 106 10.88 -24.82 2.74
N LEU A 107 11.22 -24.67 4.03
CA LEU A 107 12.58 -24.33 4.46
C LEU A 107 13.62 -25.37 4.03
N ALA A 108 13.27 -26.66 3.96
CA ALA A 108 14.20 -27.70 3.47
C ALA A 108 14.59 -27.51 2.00
N HIS A 109 13.73 -26.89 1.18
CA HIS A 109 14.11 -26.51 -0.18
C HIS A 109 15.13 -25.37 -0.19
N PHE A 110 15.05 -24.39 0.73
CA PHE A 110 16.09 -23.36 0.87
C PHE A 110 17.43 -23.99 1.24
N ASP A 111 17.43 -24.92 2.21
CA ASP A 111 18.64 -25.64 2.61
C ASP A 111 19.27 -26.38 1.42
N SER A 112 18.44 -27.08 0.64
CA SER A 112 18.92 -27.80 -0.55
C SER A 112 19.48 -26.86 -1.62
N ILE A 113 18.84 -25.71 -1.85
CA ILE A 113 19.33 -24.67 -2.77
C ILE A 113 20.68 -24.13 -2.29
N ASN A 114 20.77 -23.75 -1.00
CA ASN A 114 21.99 -23.23 -0.39
C ASN A 114 23.15 -24.24 -0.50
N GLN A 115 22.88 -25.53 -0.25
CA GLN A 115 23.89 -26.59 -0.32
C GLN A 115 24.37 -26.85 -1.76
N LYS A 116 23.45 -26.84 -2.73
CA LYS A 116 23.76 -27.24 -4.11
C LYS A 116 24.23 -26.09 -5.01
N CYS A 117 23.96 -24.84 -4.61
CA CYS A 117 24.32 -23.65 -5.36
C CYS A 117 25.22 -22.71 -4.53
N PRO A 118 26.48 -23.07 -4.27
CA PRO A 118 27.36 -22.30 -3.39
C PRO A 118 27.72 -20.91 -3.94
N LEU A 119 27.57 -20.68 -5.25
CA LEU A 119 27.82 -19.38 -5.89
C LEU A 119 26.56 -18.52 -6.05
N LEU A 120 25.42 -18.97 -5.53
CA LEU A 120 24.15 -18.24 -5.69
C LEU A 120 24.21 -16.90 -4.96
N GLN A 121 24.00 -15.81 -5.70
CA GLN A 121 23.99 -14.45 -5.18
C GLN A 121 22.57 -13.87 -5.15
N LYS A 122 21.68 -14.32 -6.03
CA LYS A 122 20.31 -13.81 -6.14
C LYS A 122 19.29 -14.94 -6.16
N LEU A 123 18.32 -14.85 -5.26
CA LEU A 123 17.16 -15.74 -5.20
C LEU A 123 15.89 -14.90 -5.27
N THR A 124 15.10 -15.11 -6.32
CA THR A 124 13.80 -14.44 -6.52
C THR A 124 12.69 -15.46 -6.52
N LEU A 125 11.72 -15.26 -5.64
CA LEU A 125 10.56 -16.10 -5.42
C LEU A 125 9.32 -15.23 -5.60
N HIS A 126 8.45 -15.58 -6.54
CA HIS A 126 7.29 -14.76 -6.88
C HIS A 126 6.01 -15.61 -6.93
N SER A 127 4.94 -15.13 -6.31
CA SER A 127 3.65 -15.85 -6.27
C SER A 127 3.80 -17.28 -5.78
N ILE A 128 4.63 -17.50 -4.75
CA ILE A 128 4.86 -18.84 -4.17
C ILE A 128 4.03 -19.06 -2.91
N MET A 129 3.89 -20.32 -2.50
CA MET A 129 3.39 -20.70 -1.19
C MET A 129 4.50 -21.32 -0.35
N LEU A 130 4.75 -20.73 0.82
CA LEU A 130 5.79 -21.16 1.76
C LEU A 130 5.21 -21.88 2.95
N PHE A 131 5.66 -23.12 3.14
CA PHE A 131 5.21 -24.01 4.20
C PHE A 131 6.30 -24.25 5.25
N LYS A 132 5.89 -24.48 6.48
CA LYS A 132 6.74 -25.02 7.54
C LYS A 132 7.11 -26.47 7.23
N HIS A 133 6.11 -27.31 6.94
CA HIS A 133 6.28 -28.75 6.71
C HIS A 133 5.80 -29.19 5.32
N ARG A 134 6.19 -30.42 4.93
CA ARG A 134 5.89 -31.02 3.62
C ARG A 134 4.42 -31.47 3.47
N THR A 135 3.68 -31.63 4.57
CA THR A 135 2.31 -32.17 4.59
C THR A 135 1.36 -31.29 5.40
N TRP A 136 0.11 -31.15 4.91
CA TRP A 136 -1.00 -30.53 5.66
C TRP A 136 -1.40 -31.34 6.90
N GLU A 137 -1.02 -32.62 6.94
CA GLU A 137 -1.14 -33.48 8.12
C GLU A 137 0.06 -33.23 9.02
N LYS A 138 -0.20 -32.80 10.26
CA LYS A 138 0.82 -32.65 11.32
C LYS A 138 1.76 -33.86 11.30
N PRO A 139 3.09 -33.68 11.14
CA PRO A 139 3.99 -34.80 11.31
C PRO A 139 3.87 -35.32 12.74
N ALA A 140 3.63 -36.63 12.90
CA ALA A 140 3.64 -37.30 14.20
C ALA A 140 5.04 -37.39 14.83
N THR A 141 6.05 -36.88 14.13
CA THR A 141 7.45 -36.84 14.54
C THR A 141 8.05 -35.54 14.01
N GLU A 142 8.31 -34.59 14.90
CA GLU A 142 9.08 -33.38 14.64
C GLU A 142 10.44 -33.78 14.08
N SER A 143 10.63 -33.69 12.77
CA SER A 143 11.98 -33.59 12.22
C SER A 143 12.48 -32.22 12.64
N ASN A 144 13.37 -32.17 13.63
CA ASN A 144 13.99 -30.94 14.10
C ASN A 144 14.44 -30.13 12.89
N PHE A 145 13.85 -28.97 12.68
CA PHE A 145 14.44 -27.99 11.78
C PHE A 145 15.78 -27.56 12.36
N ILE A 146 16.62 -26.91 11.56
CA ILE A 146 17.82 -26.21 12.05
C ILE A 146 17.48 -25.24 13.22
N ILE A 147 16.21 -24.84 13.32
CA ILE A 147 15.67 -23.94 14.34
C ILE A 147 15.23 -24.67 15.64
N ASP A 148 15.02 -25.99 15.62
CA ASP A 148 14.58 -26.78 16.80
C ASP A 148 15.74 -27.52 17.50
N GLY A 149 16.97 -27.36 17.02
CA GLY A 149 18.16 -27.85 17.69
C GLY A 149 18.66 -26.84 18.73
N ASP A 150 19.04 -27.32 19.91
CA ASP A 150 19.89 -26.59 20.85
C ASP A 150 20.94 -25.78 20.08
N ILE A 151 21.10 -24.51 20.46
CA ILE A 151 22.03 -23.52 19.92
C ILE A 151 23.45 -24.13 19.96
N SER A 152 23.77 -24.93 18.97
CA SER A 152 25.07 -25.60 18.86
C SER A 152 25.97 -24.72 18.02
N GLU A 153 27.07 -24.37 18.64
CA GLU A 153 28.10 -23.47 18.15
C GLU A 153 28.54 -23.83 16.71
N ASN A 154 28.58 -22.82 15.84
CA ASN A 154 29.25 -22.82 14.53
C ASN A 154 28.59 -23.59 13.36
N ILE A 155 27.36 -23.25 12.98
CA ILE A 155 26.97 -23.37 11.56
C ILE A 155 27.51 -22.12 10.85
N ALA A 156 28.61 -22.29 10.11
CA ALA A 156 29.15 -21.24 9.25
C ALA A 156 28.05 -20.77 8.27
N ALA A 157 27.95 -19.45 8.04
CA ALA A 157 27.02 -18.91 7.03
C ALA A 157 27.23 -19.66 5.71
N THR A 158 26.24 -20.46 5.32
CA THR A 158 26.40 -21.48 4.27
C THR A 158 26.25 -20.90 2.87
N SER A 159 25.77 -19.66 2.74
CA SER A 159 25.33 -19.09 1.48
C SER A 159 25.99 -17.75 1.16
N ASN A 160 26.34 -17.56 -0.12
CA ASN A 160 26.83 -16.30 -0.67
C ASN A 160 25.69 -15.38 -1.15
N LEU A 161 24.45 -15.65 -0.71
CA LEU A 161 23.28 -14.91 -1.13
C LEU A 161 23.38 -13.43 -0.70
N GLN A 162 23.27 -12.54 -1.69
CA GLN A 162 23.29 -11.10 -1.52
C GLN A 162 21.90 -10.49 -1.68
N CYS A 163 21.04 -11.09 -2.51
CA CYS A 163 19.71 -10.58 -2.80
C CYS A 163 18.67 -11.69 -2.61
N LEU A 164 17.74 -11.48 -1.69
CA LEU A 164 16.58 -12.33 -1.48
C LEU A 164 15.29 -11.52 -1.71
N SER A 165 14.52 -11.94 -2.70
CA SER A 165 13.22 -11.34 -3.00
C SER A 165 12.14 -12.41 -2.95
N ILE A 166 11.18 -12.27 -2.05
CA ILE A 166 9.99 -13.10 -1.93
C ILE A 166 8.80 -12.17 -2.05
N THR A 167 8.03 -12.25 -3.14
CA THR A 167 6.99 -11.26 -3.45
C THR A 167 5.70 -11.94 -3.87
N ASP A 168 4.57 -11.28 -3.64
CA ASP A 168 3.23 -11.78 -3.97
C ASP A 168 2.96 -13.19 -3.41
N SER A 169 3.60 -13.55 -2.31
CA SER A 169 3.66 -14.94 -1.84
C SER A 169 2.72 -15.18 -0.66
N THR A 170 2.28 -16.42 -0.48
CA THR A 170 1.49 -16.88 0.68
C THR A 170 2.40 -17.60 1.66
N PHE A 171 2.18 -17.42 2.97
CA PHE A 171 3.02 -18.04 3.99
C PHE A 171 2.13 -18.80 4.98
N GLU A 172 2.59 -19.97 5.40
CA GLU A 172 1.99 -20.71 6.49
C GLU A 172 2.14 -19.92 7.80
N LYS A 173 1.13 -20.03 8.66
CA LYS A 173 1.13 -19.42 9.98
C LYS A 173 2.33 -19.91 10.80
N ASP A 174 2.90 -19.01 11.60
CA ASP A 174 4.04 -19.28 12.51
C ASP A 174 5.33 -19.73 11.79
N LEU A 175 5.49 -19.40 10.50
CA LEU A 175 6.73 -19.61 9.76
C LEU A 175 7.84 -18.67 10.27
N LEU A 176 8.93 -19.25 10.76
CA LEU A 176 10.13 -18.56 11.28
C LEU A 176 11.08 -18.08 10.17
N LEU A 177 10.54 -17.39 9.17
CA LEU A 177 11.28 -16.98 7.97
C LEU A 177 12.43 -16.00 8.30
N PHE A 178 12.17 -14.97 9.10
CA PHE A 178 13.21 -14.00 9.43
C PHE A 178 14.30 -14.59 10.33
N SER A 179 13.95 -15.53 11.21
CA SER A 179 14.93 -16.28 12.02
C SER A 179 15.87 -17.06 11.10
N TYR A 180 15.29 -17.84 10.18
CA TYR A 180 16.02 -18.59 9.17
C TYR A 180 16.96 -17.68 8.35
N ILE A 181 16.46 -16.54 7.89
CA ILE A 181 17.25 -15.56 7.12
C ILE A 181 18.42 -15.03 7.95
N SER A 182 18.18 -14.63 9.20
CA SER A 182 19.22 -14.06 10.08
C SER A 182 20.36 -15.04 10.36
N GLU A 183 20.06 -16.34 10.43
CA GLU A 183 21.05 -17.39 10.68
C GLU A 183 21.83 -17.76 9.42
N ASN A 184 21.18 -17.81 8.25
CA ASN A 184 21.76 -18.38 7.03
C ASN A 184 22.32 -17.34 6.05
N TYR A 185 21.84 -16.09 6.07
CA TYR A 185 22.11 -15.08 5.04
C TYR A 185 22.82 -13.83 5.57
N ARG A 186 23.95 -14.00 6.27
CA ARG A 186 24.71 -12.86 6.85
C ARG A 186 25.29 -11.87 5.83
N ASN A 187 25.45 -12.29 4.57
CA ASN A 187 25.99 -11.46 3.48
C ASN A 187 24.91 -10.69 2.70
N LEU A 188 23.66 -10.73 3.16
CA LEU A 188 22.55 -10.13 2.46
C LEU A 188 22.71 -8.61 2.35
N TYR A 189 22.52 -8.10 1.14
CA TYR A 189 22.53 -6.68 0.77
C TYR A 189 21.11 -6.15 0.53
N ASP A 190 20.24 -6.97 -0.05
CA ASP A 190 18.84 -6.64 -0.33
C ASP A 190 17.91 -7.75 0.16
N LEU A 191 16.96 -7.37 1.01
CA LEU A 191 15.87 -8.21 1.45
C LEU A 191 14.53 -7.56 1.11
N THR A 192 13.74 -8.25 0.29
CA THR A 192 12.35 -7.88 0.03
C THR A 192 11.45 -9.07 0.29
N CYS A 193 10.53 -8.94 1.24
CA CYS A 193 9.58 -9.98 1.63
C CYS A 193 8.15 -9.40 1.65
N TYR A 194 7.34 -9.70 0.64
CA TYR A 194 5.95 -9.27 0.55
C TYR A 194 4.99 -10.46 0.47
N ASN A 195 3.99 -10.45 1.34
CA ASN A 195 2.82 -11.29 1.28
C ASN A 195 1.86 -10.85 0.16
N HIS A 196 1.14 -11.79 -0.45
CA HIS A 196 0.10 -11.57 -1.46
C HIS A 196 -1.03 -10.67 -0.94
N THR A 197 -1.29 -10.68 0.38
CA THR A 197 -2.28 -9.79 0.98
C THR A 197 -1.84 -8.34 0.90
N CYS A 198 -2.72 -7.47 0.41
CA CYS A 198 -2.58 -6.02 0.56
C CYS A 198 -2.75 -5.68 2.05
N GLY A 199 -1.64 -5.61 2.80
CA GLY A 199 -1.62 -5.32 4.23
C GLY A 199 -0.87 -6.36 5.05
N ILE A 200 -0.90 -6.18 6.37
CA ILE A 200 -0.26 -7.09 7.33
C ILE A 200 -1.07 -8.39 7.37
N PRO A 201 -0.45 -9.57 7.19
CA PRO A 201 -1.15 -10.84 7.37
C PRO A 201 -1.80 -10.93 8.75
N THR A 202 -2.99 -11.51 8.81
CA THR A 202 -3.78 -11.68 10.05
C THR A 202 -3.18 -12.70 11.03
N TYR A 203 -2.07 -13.32 10.68
CA TYR A 203 -1.32 -14.24 11.53
C TYR A 203 -0.01 -13.60 12.01
N SER A 204 0.36 -13.88 13.25
CA SER A 204 1.60 -13.40 13.85
C SER A 204 2.80 -13.93 13.08
N VAL A 205 3.54 -13.02 12.46
CA VAL A 205 4.87 -13.30 11.93
C VAL A 205 5.88 -12.95 13.02
N ASP A 206 7.01 -13.64 13.04
CA ASP A 206 8.09 -13.38 13.99
C ASP A 206 8.77 -12.02 13.71
N SER A 207 8.13 -10.94 14.16
CA SER A 207 8.62 -9.57 14.08
C SER A 207 9.89 -9.35 14.91
N LYS A 208 10.08 -10.12 15.99
CA LYS A 208 11.32 -10.09 16.78
C LYS A 208 12.50 -10.58 15.95
N SER A 209 12.33 -11.61 15.14
CA SER A 209 13.41 -12.07 14.27
C SER A 209 13.75 -11.13 13.11
N ALA A 210 12.85 -10.22 12.73
CA ALA A 210 13.21 -9.16 11.77
C ALA A 210 14.26 -8.19 12.35
N VAL A 211 14.25 -7.97 13.67
CA VAL A 211 15.31 -7.22 14.38
C VAL A 211 16.64 -7.96 14.28
N ASN A 212 16.63 -9.30 14.45
CA ASN A 212 17.83 -10.12 14.29
C ASN A 212 18.41 -10.02 12.88
N VAL A 213 17.57 -9.97 11.84
CA VAL A 213 18.05 -9.76 10.46
C VAL A 213 18.84 -8.45 10.33
N LEU A 214 18.35 -7.35 10.90
CA LEU A 214 19.02 -6.04 10.85
C LEU A 214 20.36 -6.02 11.63
N HIS A 215 20.50 -6.86 12.66
CA HIS A 215 21.74 -6.98 13.43
C HIS A 215 22.76 -7.94 12.80
N GLU A 216 22.30 -9.09 12.30
CA GLU A 216 23.17 -10.15 11.77
C GLU A 216 23.60 -9.88 10.33
N CYS A 217 22.75 -9.27 9.50
CA CYS A 217 23.05 -8.94 8.10
C CYS A 217 23.76 -7.58 8.00
N ARG A 218 25.05 -7.53 8.38
CA ARG A 218 25.82 -6.26 8.48
C ARG A 218 25.98 -5.49 7.17
N HIS A 219 25.73 -6.12 6.03
CA HIS A 219 25.82 -5.51 4.70
C HIS A 219 24.46 -5.09 4.12
N LEU A 220 23.38 -5.28 4.89
CA LEU A 220 22.01 -5.05 4.43
C LEU A 220 21.78 -3.56 4.18
N LYS A 221 21.53 -3.20 2.93
CA LYS A 221 21.20 -1.83 2.54
C LYS A 221 19.71 -1.62 2.36
N ASN A 222 18.98 -2.63 1.90
CA ASN A 222 17.54 -2.55 1.69
C ASN A 222 16.81 -3.63 2.47
N PHE A 223 15.84 -3.24 3.29
CA PHE A 223 14.92 -4.13 3.99
C PHE A 223 13.48 -3.72 3.72
N LYS A 224 12.69 -4.56 3.07
CA LYS A 224 11.29 -4.27 2.75
C LYS A 224 10.39 -5.43 3.16
N SER A 225 9.37 -5.14 3.95
CA SER A 225 8.43 -6.15 4.45
C SER A 225 7.04 -5.57 4.72
N ASN A 226 5.98 -6.34 4.39
CA ASN A 226 4.61 -6.10 4.86
C ASN A 226 4.13 -7.15 5.88
N PHE A 227 5.02 -7.96 6.44
CA PHE A 227 4.64 -9.05 7.35
C PHE A 227 4.23 -8.57 8.75
N PHE A 228 4.59 -7.36 9.10
CA PHE A 228 4.34 -6.75 10.40
C PHE A 228 4.27 -5.24 10.25
N GLU A 229 3.69 -4.59 11.26
CA GLU A 229 3.60 -3.15 11.29
C GLU A 229 4.96 -2.51 11.57
N TRP A 230 5.27 -1.45 10.84
CA TRP A 230 6.49 -0.67 11.03
C TRP A 230 6.32 0.25 12.22
N THR A 231 6.52 -0.29 13.43
CA THR A 231 6.48 0.50 14.67
C THR A 231 7.61 1.54 14.72
N GLY A 232 7.44 2.61 15.50
CA GLY A 232 8.47 3.64 15.69
C GLY A 232 9.87 3.09 16.03
N PRO A 233 10.03 2.20 17.03
CA PRO A 233 11.32 1.57 17.32
C PRO A 233 11.91 0.79 16.14
N PHE A 234 11.06 0.14 15.34
CA PHE A 234 11.52 -0.58 14.15
C PHE A 234 11.97 0.38 13.04
N ILE A 235 11.24 1.48 12.81
CA ILE A 235 11.66 2.54 11.89
C ILE A 235 13.02 3.09 12.31
N ASP A 236 13.19 3.43 13.58
CA ASP A 236 14.46 3.98 14.10
C ASP A 236 15.61 2.97 13.89
N LEU A 237 15.35 1.67 14.06
CA LEU A 237 16.33 0.61 13.81
C LEU A 237 16.69 0.47 12.31
N VAL A 238 15.68 0.46 11.43
CA VAL A 238 15.90 0.41 9.97
C VAL A 238 16.69 1.63 9.51
N ASP A 239 16.42 2.80 10.07
CA ASP A 239 17.13 4.05 9.76
C ASP A 239 18.59 4.01 10.28
N GLN A 240 18.87 3.34 11.39
CA GLN A 240 20.25 3.18 11.88
C GLN A 240 21.08 2.19 11.05
N HIS A 241 20.45 1.13 10.55
CA HIS A 241 21.15 0.00 9.95
C HIS A 241 21.10 -0.09 8.42
N THR A 242 20.18 0.62 7.77
CA THR A 242 19.93 0.45 6.32
C THR A 242 19.78 1.78 5.58
N GLU A 243 19.71 1.70 4.25
CA GLU A 243 19.39 2.80 3.32
C GLU A 243 17.95 2.70 2.81
N THR A 244 17.11 1.94 3.51
CA THR A 244 15.74 1.63 3.06
C THR A 244 14.92 2.88 2.83
N THR A 245 14.18 2.85 1.72
CA THR A 245 13.16 3.85 1.39
C THR A 245 11.81 3.18 1.14
N LEU A 246 10.74 3.84 1.58
CA LEU A 246 9.35 3.43 1.34
C LEU A 246 8.58 4.64 0.79
N GLN A 247 7.77 4.41 -0.24
CA GLN A 247 6.96 5.43 -0.88
C GLN A 247 5.56 5.54 -0.28
N GLU A 248 5.15 4.53 0.49
CA GLU A 248 3.83 4.44 1.08
C GLU A 248 3.95 4.05 2.55
N PHE A 249 3.21 4.75 3.41
CA PHE A 249 2.99 4.39 4.80
C PHE A 249 1.51 4.55 5.14
N LYS A 250 0.96 3.52 5.78
CA LYS A 250 -0.35 3.57 6.42
C LYS A 250 -0.14 3.34 7.92
N LEU A 251 -0.51 4.35 8.70
CA LEU A 251 -0.58 4.30 10.15
C LEU A 251 -2.05 4.32 10.52
N ASP A 252 -2.54 3.17 10.98
CA ASP A 252 -3.91 3.01 11.44
C ASP A 252 -3.96 3.06 12.96
N ILE A 253 -5.15 3.30 13.50
CA ILE A 253 -5.36 3.59 14.91
C ILE A 253 -4.79 2.48 15.82
N SER A 254 -3.79 2.82 16.62
CA SER A 254 -3.13 1.93 17.57
C SER A 254 -2.39 2.69 18.67
N ASP A 255 -2.05 2.00 19.76
CA ASP A 255 -1.34 2.57 20.93
C ASP A 255 0.06 3.13 20.59
N TRP A 256 0.66 2.74 19.46
CA TRP A 256 1.98 3.20 19.02
C TRP A 256 1.92 4.16 17.83
N THR A 257 0.73 4.53 17.37
CA THR A 257 0.53 5.36 16.18
C THR A 257 1.25 6.71 16.27
N ALA A 258 1.07 7.43 17.38
CA ALA A 258 1.70 8.73 17.59
C ALA A 258 3.24 8.64 17.63
N ASN A 259 3.79 7.65 18.36
CA ASN A 259 5.23 7.42 18.42
C ASN A 259 5.80 7.04 17.03
N THR A 260 5.08 6.19 16.29
CA THR A 260 5.48 5.76 14.95
C THR A 260 5.52 6.93 13.97
N PHE A 261 4.54 7.83 14.02
CA PHE A 261 4.57 9.09 13.28
C PHE A 261 5.81 9.93 13.62
N MET A 262 6.15 10.04 14.91
CA MET A 262 7.34 10.80 15.35
C MET A 262 8.66 10.18 14.86
N SER A 263 8.77 8.85 14.84
CA SER A 263 9.92 8.16 14.21
C SER A 263 9.99 8.42 12.71
N LEU A 264 8.86 8.39 12.01
CA LEU A 264 8.81 8.68 10.58
C LEU A 264 9.25 10.12 10.27
N CYS A 265 8.88 11.10 11.09
CA CYS A 265 9.30 12.50 10.96
C CYS A 265 10.81 12.69 11.15
N ARG A 266 11.43 11.89 12.02
CA ARG A 266 12.87 11.90 12.31
C ARG A 266 13.70 11.27 11.20
N SER A 267 13.19 10.22 10.52
CA SER A 267 13.91 9.60 9.40
C SER A 267 13.92 10.50 8.16
N ILE A 268 15.09 11.09 7.88
CA ILE A 268 15.30 11.97 6.71
C ILE A 268 15.06 11.22 5.40
N ARG A 269 15.43 9.94 5.33
CA ARG A 269 15.28 9.13 4.11
C ARG A 269 13.83 8.79 3.86
N LEU A 270 13.11 8.27 4.87
CA LEU A 270 11.72 7.88 4.70
C LEU A 270 10.85 9.09 4.37
N ARG A 271 10.98 10.20 5.11
CA ARG A 271 10.17 11.41 4.84
C ARG A 271 10.41 12.03 3.45
N ARG A 272 11.60 11.85 2.88
CA ARG A 272 11.93 12.29 1.52
C ARG A 272 11.43 11.32 0.45
N ALA A 273 11.33 10.04 0.76
CA ALA A 273 10.86 9.02 -0.18
C ALA A 273 9.34 8.91 -0.22
N LEU A 274 8.66 9.29 0.86
CA LEU A 274 7.22 9.15 1.04
C LEU A 274 6.43 9.95 0.02
N LYS A 275 5.48 9.28 -0.63
CA LYS A 275 4.53 9.85 -1.61
C LYS A 275 3.08 9.69 -1.16
N TYR A 276 2.76 8.56 -0.54
CA TYR A 276 1.41 8.22 -0.10
C TYR A 276 1.43 8.04 1.40
N PHE A 277 0.68 8.87 2.13
CA PHE A 277 0.64 8.78 3.58
C PHE A 277 -0.79 8.81 4.11
N THR A 278 -1.15 7.75 4.83
CA THR A 278 -2.41 7.65 5.55
C THR A 278 -2.13 7.60 7.04
N PHE A 279 -2.77 8.49 7.80
CA PHE A 279 -2.55 8.66 9.22
C PHE A 279 -3.87 8.81 9.98
N ASN A 280 -4.31 7.73 10.62
CA ASN A 280 -5.49 7.71 11.47
C ASN A 280 -5.05 7.60 12.93
N PHE A 281 -5.51 8.49 13.80
CA PHE A 281 -5.09 8.53 15.20
C PHE A 281 -6.20 9.03 16.13
N TYR A 282 -6.23 8.54 17.38
CA TYR A 282 -7.00 9.14 18.48
C TYR A 282 -6.09 9.87 19.48
N GLU A 283 -4.80 9.53 19.54
CA GLU A 283 -3.82 10.20 20.39
C GLU A 283 -3.08 11.24 19.56
N VAL A 284 -3.18 12.51 19.99
CA VAL A 284 -2.60 13.65 19.28
C VAL A 284 -1.08 13.57 19.36
N PRO A 285 -0.35 13.44 18.23
CA PRO A 285 1.10 13.43 18.24
C PRO A 285 1.65 14.80 18.62
N GLU A 286 2.83 14.79 19.24
CA GLU A 286 3.53 16.01 19.58
C GLU A 286 3.85 16.84 18.32
N SER A 287 3.54 18.14 18.38
CA SER A 287 3.84 19.10 17.31
C SER A 287 3.34 18.68 15.92
N LEU A 288 2.18 18.00 15.85
CA LEU A 288 1.58 17.52 14.61
C LEU A 288 1.53 18.59 13.50
N ASP A 289 1.17 19.82 13.85
CA ASP A 289 1.07 20.99 12.97
C ASP A 289 2.38 21.34 12.25
N THR A 290 3.53 21.11 12.90
CA THR A 290 4.85 21.35 12.31
C THR A 290 5.44 20.09 11.68
N ASN A 291 5.27 18.94 12.32
CA ASN A 291 5.84 17.67 11.88
C ASN A 291 5.22 17.16 10.58
N ILE A 292 3.94 17.42 10.32
CA ILE A 292 3.32 17.03 9.04
C ILE A 292 3.96 17.75 7.83
N LEU A 293 4.59 18.90 8.05
CA LEU A 293 5.19 19.71 6.99
C LEU A 293 6.54 19.18 6.50
N VAL A 294 7.13 18.19 7.19
CA VAL A 294 8.45 17.64 6.82
C VAL A 294 8.39 16.72 5.59
N PHE A 295 7.19 16.29 5.21
CA PHE A 295 6.93 15.35 4.12
C PHE A 295 6.77 16.06 2.76
N VAL A 296 7.84 16.68 2.28
CA VAL A 296 7.82 17.59 1.11
C VAL A 296 7.46 16.94 -0.23
N ASN A 297 7.56 15.62 -0.35
CA ASN A 297 7.36 14.88 -1.60
C ASN A 297 6.02 14.14 -1.67
N LEU A 298 5.10 14.41 -0.74
CA LEU A 298 3.77 13.80 -0.75
C LEU A 298 3.01 14.13 -2.04
N VAL A 299 2.35 13.10 -2.55
CA VAL A 299 1.39 13.13 -3.65
C VAL A 299 -0.02 12.94 -3.10
N GLU A 300 -0.19 12.10 -2.08
CA GLU A 300 -1.46 11.87 -1.41
C GLU A 300 -1.28 11.87 0.10
N LEU A 301 -2.14 12.62 0.78
CA LEU A 301 -2.19 12.72 2.24
C LEU A 301 -3.61 12.48 2.72
N HIS A 302 -3.78 11.45 3.55
CA HIS A 302 -4.98 11.21 4.33
C HIS A 302 -4.63 11.34 5.80
N ILE A 303 -5.28 12.25 6.51
CA ILE A 303 -5.10 12.44 7.93
C ILE A 303 -6.46 12.50 8.61
N ASN A 304 -6.70 11.63 9.58
CA ASN A 304 -7.98 11.55 10.26
C ASN A 304 -7.78 11.47 11.77
N PHE A 305 -8.48 12.33 12.51
CA PHE A 305 -8.57 12.25 13.95
C PHE A 305 -9.85 11.52 14.35
N ASP A 306 -9.73 10.24 14.65
CA ASP A 306 -10.88 9.42 15.00
C ASP A 306 -11.07 9.42 16.53
N CYS A 307 -11.91 10.34 17.01
CA CYS A 307 -12.31 10.40 18.41
C CYS A 307 -13.64 9.66 18.70
N TYR A 308 -14.23 9.04 17.67
CA TYR A 308 -15.50 8.32 17.76
C TYR A 308 -15.29 6.87 17.34
N LEU A 309 -14.56 6.11 18.15
CA LEU A 309 -14.63 4.65 18.08
C LEU A 309 -16.12 4.27 18.20
N ASP A 310 -16.67 3.70 17.13
CA ASP A 310 -18.07 3.26 17.09
C ASP A 310 -18.41 2.49 18.38
N ASN A 311 -19.61 2.77 18.89
CA ASN A 311 -20.13 2.39 20.21
C ASN A 311 -20.16 0.88 20.55
N ASP A 312 -19.51 0.01 19.78
CA ASP A 312 -19.49 -1.43 20.02
C ASP A 312 -18.30 -1.91 20.87
N ASP A 313 -17.22 -1.13 20.98
CA ASP A 313 -16.10 -1.42 21.90
C ASP A 313 -16.10 -0.46 23.10
N ALA A 314 -16.92 -0.79 24.09
CA ALA A 314 -17.10 -0.08 25.37
C ALA A 314 -15.84 -0.03 26.29
N HIS A 315 -14.65 -0.17 25.74
CA HIS A 315 -13.40 -0.23 26.50
C HIS A 315 -12.33 0.79 26.09
N ARG A 316 -12.58 1.67 25.11
CA ARG A 316 -11.65 2.74 24.73
C ARG A 316 -12.31 4.08 24.35
N GLY A 317 -13.61 4.24 24.58
CA GLY A 317 -14.27 5.54 24.49
C GLY A 317 -13.90 6.39 25.70
N PHE A 318 -13.44 7.62 25.47
CA PHE A 318 -13.24 8.60 26.53
C PHE A 318 -14.46 8.60 27.46
N GLY A 319 -14.22 8.42 28.76
CA GLY A 319 -15.31 8.48 29.74
C GLY A 319 -16.05 9.83 29.62
N PRO A 320 -17.32 9.95 30.06
CA PRO A 320 -18.09 11.18 29.95
C PRO A 320 -17.47 12.41 30.64
N ASN A 321 -16.36 12.23 31.38
CA ASN A 321 -15.60 13.25 32.09
C ASN A 321 -14.14 13.39 31.62
N GLU A 322 -13.69 12.63 30.61
CA GLU A 322 -12.34 12.78 30.08
C GLU A 322 -12.32 13.90 29.04
N GLU A 323 -11.49 14.93 29.29
CA GLU A 323 -11.27 16.00 28.33
C GLU A 323 -10.63 15.40 27.07
N ILE A 324 -11.41 15.33 25.98
CA ILE A 324 -10.89 14.91 24.68
C ILE A 324 -9.82 15.93 24.28
N PRO A 325 -8.55 15.51 24.10
CA PRO A 325 -7.49 16.42 23.71
C PRO A 325 -7.84 17.04 22.34
N VAL A 326 -7.85 18.36 22.28
CA VAL A 326 -8.09 19.09 21.02
C VAL A 326 -6.78 19.09 20.23
N PRO A 327 -6.72 18.49 19.04
CA PRO A 327 -5.50 18.49 18.23
C PRO A 327 -5.09 19.92 17.84
N PRO A 328 -3.79 20.20 17.62
CA PRO A 328 -3.38 21.48 17.07
C PRO A 328 -3.92 21.66 15.65
N PRO A 329 -4.20 22.89 15.21
CA PRO A 329 -4.75 23.15 13.88
C PRO A 329 -3.72 22.84 12.79
N ILE A 330 -4.15 22.14 11.74
CA ILE A 330 -3.33 21.89 10.56
C ILE A 330 -3.13 23.21 9.80
N PRO A 331 -1.88 23.67 9.58
CA PRO A 331 -1.59 24.91 8.89
C PRO A 331 -1.71 24.70 7.36
N PHE A 332 -2.90 24.95 6.83
CA PHE A 332 -3.30 24.59 5.47
C PHE A 332 -2.41 25.20 4.39
N THR A 333 -2.06 26.49 4.52
CA THR A 333 -1.26 27.17 3.50
C THR A 333 0.17 26.69 3.54
N SER A 334 0.75 26.54 4.74
CA SER A 334 2.09 25.96 4.89
C SER A 334 2.16 24.52 4.40
N LEU A 335 1.14 23.69 4.65
CA LEU A 335 1.08 22.30 4.19
C LEU A 335 1.18 22.20 2.66
N LEU A 336 0.31 22.90 1.95
CA LEU A 336 0.32 22.90 0.48
C LEU A 336 1.62 23.50 -0.08
N GLN A 337 2.14 24.56 0.53
CA GLN A 337 3.40 25.15 0.05
C GLN A 337 4.63 24.28 0.30
N SER A 338 4.64 23.50 1.38
CA SER A 338 5.69 22.51 1.67
C SER A 338 5.59 21.28 0.78
N CYS A 339 4.36 20.85 0.46
CA CYS A 339 4.08 19.64 -0.32
C CYS A 339 3.63 19.98 -1.75
N ARG A 340 4.48 20.65 -2.53
CA ARG A 340 4.13 21.15 -3.88
C ARG A 340 3.63 20.07 -4.86
N SER A 341 3.98 18.82 -4.62
CA SER A 341 3.57 17.65 -5.43
C SER A 341 2.20 17.09 -5.02
N LEU A 342 1.57 17.61 -3.96
CA LEU A 342 0.36 17.06 -3.39
C LEU A 342 -0.80 17.20 -4.38
N ASN A 343 -1.32 16.05 -4.80
CA ASN A 343 -2.43 15.94 -5.72
C ASN A 343 -3.76 15.70 -5.00
N TYR A 344 -3.70 14.97 -3.89
CA TYR A 344 -4.85 14.58 -3.09
C TYR A 344 -4.63 14.92 -1.61
N LEU A 345 -5.59 15.60 -1.01
CA LEU A 345 -5.61 15.91 0.42
C LEU A 345 -6.96 15.52 1.02
N SER A 346 -6.94 14.64 2.01
CA SER A 346 -8.10 14.31 2.85
C SER A 346 -7.76 14.59 4.31
N ILE A 347 -8.53 15.47 4.94
CA ILE A 347 -8.42 15.79 6.36
C ILE A 347 -9.76 15.52 7.03
N GLY A 348 -9.78 14.66 8.04
CA GLY A 348 -10.96 14.28 8.81
C GLY A 348 -10.87 14.72 10.27
N HIS A 349 -11.94 15.33 10.76
CA HIS A 349 -12.19 15.65 12.18
C HIS A 349 -11.09 16.47 12.89
N LEU A 350 -10.34 17.26 12.12
CA LEU A 350 -9.25 18.10 12.63
C LEU A 350 -9.57 19.59 12.51
N PRO A 351 -9.01 20.43 13.40
CA PRO A 351 -8.98 21.85 13.17
C PRO A 351 -8.01 22.18 12.02
N ILE A 352 -8.40 23.11 11.16
CA ILE A 352 -7.64 23.60 10.01
C ILE A 352 -7.57 25.11 10.09
N ILE A 353 -6.37 25.66 9.94
CA ILE A 353 -6.14 27.11 9.90
C ILE A 353 -5.49 27.51 8.58
N VAL A 354 -5.99 28.59 7.99
CA VAL A 354 -5.21 29.33 6.99
C VAL A 354 -4.20 30.16 7.76
N ASP A 355 -2.95 29.69 7.80
CA ASP A 355 -1.92 30.20 8.70
C ASP A 355 -1.18 31.44 8.16
N ARG A 356 -1.18 31.64 6.85
CA ARG A 356 -0.53 32.79 6.20
C ARG A 356 -1.13 33.08 4.83
N MET A 357 -0.77 34.23 4.25
CA MET A 357 -1.12 34.54 2.87
C MET A 357 -0.31 33.66 1.89
N PRO A 358 -0.96 33.02 0.92
CA PRO A 358 -0.26 32.30 -0.15
C PRO A 358 0.49 33.25 -1.10
N PHE A 359 1.55 32.74 -1.73
CA PHE A 359 2.35 33.48 -2.71
C PHE A 359 2.51 32.76 -4.06
N GLU A 360 2.04 31.51 -4.16
CA GLU A 360 2.18 30.63 -5.34
C GLU A 360 0.93 29.77 -5.52
N ASN A 361 0.59 29.45 -6.77
CA ASN A 361 -0.48 28.50 -7.09
C ASN A 361 -0.07 27.06 -6.77
N HIS A 362 -1.04 26.23 -6.42
CA HIS A 362 -0.87 24.80 -6.16
C HIS A 362 -1.54 23.95 -7.25
N SER A 363 -0.94 22.80 -7.59
CA SER A 363 -1.47 21.84 -8.58
C SER A 363 -2.39 20.78 -7.98
N ILE A 364 -2.97 21.03 -6.80
CA ILE A 364 -3.84 20.06 -6.11
C ILE A 364 -5.10 19.82 -6.93
N GLN A 365 -5.52 18.56 -7.03
CA GLN A 365 -6.70 18.16 -7.79
C GLN A 365 -7.87 17.78 -6.87
N THR A 366 -7.59 17.20 -5.70
CA THR A 366 -8.63 16.75 -4.78
C THR A 366 -8.39 17.30 -3.38
N ILE A 367 -9.42 17.91 -2.79
CA ILE A 367 -9.44 18.36 -1.40
C ILE A 367 -10.72 17.85 -0.75
N HIS A 368 -10.59 17.00 0.26
CA HIS A 368 -11.70 16.51 1.07
C HIS A 368 -11.48 16.89 2.54
N LEU A 369 -12.42 17.64 3.10
CA LEU A 369 -12.38 18.12 4.48
C LEU A 369 -13.66 17.69 5.19
N THR A 370 -13.59 16.62 5.98
CA THR A 370 -14.76 16.03 6.63
C THR A 370 -14.70 16.32 8.12
N GLY A 371 -15.78 16.80 8.74
CA GLY A 371 -15.81 17.01 10.19
C GLY A 371 -14.89 18.11 10.72
N CYS A 372 -14.31 18.93 9.84
CA CYS A 372 -13.21 19.84 10.21
C CYS A 372 -13.69 21.17 10.83
N SER A 373 -12.90 21.72 11.75
CA SER A 373 -13.11 23.08 12.27
C SER A 373 -12.23 24.08 11.52
N LEU A 374 -12.82 25.09 10.89
CA LEU A 374 -12.13 26.02 9.99
C LEU A 374 -11.80 27.35 10.67
N GLU A 375 -10.59 27.85 10.47
CA GLU A 375 -10.11 29.15 10.93
C GLU A 375 -9.43 29.95 9.80
N SER A 376 -9.79 31.22 9.65
CA SER A 376 -9.28 32.11 8.59
C SER A 376 -8.08 32.94 9.07
N PHE A 377 -7.13 33.20 8.17
CA PHE A 377 -6.02 34.13 8.43
C PHE A 377 -6.57 35.55 8.65
N GLU A 378 -6.20 36.16 9.78
CA GLU A 378 -6.64 37.51 10.20
C GLU A 378 -8.17 37.74 10.15
N ARG A 379 -8.98 36.67 10.21
CA ARG A 379 -10.45 36.72 10.04
C ARG A 379 -10.89 37.40 8.73
N LYS A 380 -10.09 37.24 7.67
CA LYS A 380 -10.36 37.85 6.36
C LYS A 380 -10.10 36.91 5.21
N TYR A 381 -9.16 35.98 5.37
CA TYR A 381 -8.71 35.11 4.30
C TYR A 381 -8.93 33.64 4.69
N SER A 382 -10.03 33.08 4.21
CA SER A 382 -10.50 31.74 4.52
C SER A 382 -9.95 30.69 3.55
N ILE A 383 -10.24 29.42 3.84
CA ILE A 383 -9.93 28.31 2.93
C ILE A 383 -10.63 28.46 1.58
N TYR A 384 -11.84 29.03 1.55
CA TYR A 384 -12.53 29.34 0.30
C TYR A 384 -11.76 30.38 -0.51
N ASN A 385 -11.24 31.43 0.13
CA ASN A 385 -10.42 32.42 -0.57
C ASN A 385 -9.13 31.79 -1.12
N TYR A 386 -8.49 30.89 -0.36
CA TYR A 386 -7.33 30.14 -0.83
C TYR A 386 -7.67 29.32 -2.08
N ILE A 387 -8.67 28.46 -2.01
CA ILE A 387 -9.06 27.56 -3.10
C ILE A 387 -9.44 28.35 -4.36
N SER A 388 -10.19 29.43 -4.19
CA SER A 388 -10.63 30.30 -5.28
C SER A 388 -9.46 30.90 -6.07
N ASN A 389 -8.40 31.29 -5.36
CA ASN A 389 -7.33 32.08 -5.94
C ASN A 389 -6.11 31.25 -6.34
N PHE A 390 -5.85 30.13 -5.64
CA PHE A 390 -4.56 29.42 -5.71
C PHE A 390 -4.66 27.94 -6.11
N CYS A 391 -5.86 27.37 -6.30
CA CYS A 391 -6.04 25.97 -6.70
C CYS A 391 -6.69 25.82 -8.09
N PRO A 392 -6.10 26.34 -9.18
CA PRO A 392 -6.76 26.36 -10.50
C PRO A 392 -6.92 24.97 -11.14
N GLN A 393 -6.20 23.95 -10.65
CA GLN A 393 -6.22 22.58 -11.18
C GLN A 393 -7.22 21.66 -10.47
N LEU A 394 -8.01 22.19 -9.54
CA LEU A 394 -8.96 21.42 -8.75
C LEU A 394 -9.98 20.68 -9.65
N VAL A 395 -10.15 19.40 -9.36
CA VAL A 395 -11.08 18.47 -10.02
C VAL A 395 -12.22 18.10 -9.07
N ASP A 396 -11.91 17.96 -7.78
CA ASP A 396 -12.86 17.53 -6.76
C ASP A 396 -12.66 18.33 -5.46
N LEU A 397 -13.77 18.80 -4.88
CA LEU A 397 -13.78 19.55 -3.63
C LEU A 397 -14.94 19.08 -2.75
N GLU A 398 -14.60 18.59 -1.57
CA GLU A 398 -15.56 18.23 -0.53
C GLU A 398 -15.19 18.93 0.77
N ILE A 399 -16.15 19.63 1.35
CA ILE A 399 -16.06 20.21 2.70
C ILE A 399 -17.36 19.81 3.42
N GLU A 400 -17.37 18.64 4.04
CA GLU A 400 -18.56 18.08 4.68
C GLU A 400 -18.47 18.17 6.22
N GLY A 401 -19.59 18.40 6.89
CA GLY A 401 -19.71 18.11 8.33
C GLY A 401 -18.85 18.97 9.29
N GLY A 402 -18.33 20.12 8.85
CA GLY A 402 -17.48 20.99 9.66
C GLY A 402 -18.18 22.21 10.30
N ASN A 403 -17.41 23.12 10.92
CA ASN A 403 -17.89 24.45 11.31
C ASN A 403 -16.73 25.46 11.36
N TYR A 404 -17.04 26.76 11.39
CA TYR A 404 -16.02 27.77 11.68
C TYR A 404 -15.90 27.99 13.18
N LYS A 405 -14.66 28.08 13.68
CA LYS A 405 -14.37 28.33 15.10
C LYS A 405 -14.93 29.68 15.58
N ASN A 406 -14.94 30.68 14.70
CA ASN A 406 -15.54 31.99 14.91
C ASN A 406 -16.58 32.26 13.83
N SER A 407 -17.60 33.09 14.10
CA SER A 407 -18.57 33.48 13.07
C SER A 407 -17.86 34.17 11.88
N PRO A 408 -17.87 33.56 10.68
CA PRO A 408 -17.17 34.08 9.53
C PRO A 408 -17.96 35.22 8.87
N SER A 409 -17.24 36.13 8.21
CA SER A 409 -17.83 37.13 7.33
C SER A 409 -18.32 36.53 6.01
N ILE A 410 -19.16 37.24 5.26
CA ILE A 410 -19.61 36.80 3.92
C ILE A 410 -18.41 36.54 2.99
N LYS A 411 -17.36 37.37 3.08
CA LYS A 411 -16.17 37.22 2.24
C LYS A 411 -15.45 35.90 2.50
N GLU A 412 -15.43 35.46 3.75
CA GLU A 412 -14.84 34.18 4.15
C GLU A 412 -15.70 32.99 3.71
N LEU A 413 -17.01 33.18 3.52
CA LEU A 413 -17.97 32.18 3.03
C LEU A 413 -18.19 32.23 1.50
N THR A 414 -17.31 32.90 0.76
CA THR A 414 -17.42 33.02 -0.71
C THR A 414 -16.35 32.18 -1.40
N LEU A 415 -16.79 31.23 -2.22
CA LEU A 415 -15.98 30.39 -3.09
C LEU A 415 -16.17 30.81 -4.55
N ASP A 416 -15.11 31.28 -5.19
CA ASP A 416 -15.11 31.69 -6.59
C ASP A 416 -14.43 30.63 -7.45
N LEU A 417 -15.24 29.98 -8.29
CA LEU A 417 -14.87 28.84 -9.12
C LEU A 417 -14.89 29.19 -10.62
N ILE A 418 -14.99 30.47 -10.98
CA ILE A 418 -15.10 30.92 -12.37
C ILE A 418 -13.91 30.44 -13.22
N ASN A 419 -12.74 30.29 -12.60
CA ASN A 419 -11.51 29.88 -13.27
C ASN A 419 -11.21 28.37 -13.17
N HIS A 420 -12.01 27.59 -12.46
CA HIS A 420 -11.78 26.17 -12.18
C HIS A 420 -12.41 25.29 -13.25
N ARG A 421 -11.77 25.24 -14.42
CA ARG A 421 -12.30 24.54 -15.62
C ARG A 421 -12.36 23.02 -15.51
N ARG A 422 -11.62 22.42 -14.57
CA ARG A 422 -11.50 20.97 -14.39
C ARG A 422 -12.40 20.42 -13.28
N LEU A 423 -13.09 21.29 -12.55
CA LEU A 423 -13.93 20.88 -11.42
C LEU A 423 -15.14 20.08 -11.90
N CYS A 424 -15.25 18.85 -11.42
CA CYS A 424 -16.28 17.89 -11.77
C CYS A 424 -17.24 17.61 -10.60
N THR A 425 -16.74 17.68 -9.36
CA THR A 425 -17.50 17.37 -8.15
C THR A 425 -17.31 18.48 -7.13
N LEU A 426 -18.39 18.84 -6.43
CA LEU A 426 -18.40 19.89 -5.42
C LEU A 426 -19.42 19.60 -4.32
N THR A 427 -18.92 19.44 -3.11
CA THR A 427 -19.72 19.36 -1.88
C THR A 427 -19.29 20.53 -0.98
N PRO A 428 -20.04 21.65 -0.95
CA PRO A 428 -19.71 22.78 -0.09
C PRO A 428 -20.13 22.51 1.36
N LEU A 429 -19.63 23.34 2.29
CA LEU A 429 -19.94 23.20 3.72
C LEU A 429 -21.43 23.38 3.99
N THR A 430 -22.10 22.25 4.26
CA THR A 430 -23.48 22.23 4.70
C THR A 430 -23.59 21.63 6.09
N ASN A 431 -24.21 22.38 6.99
CA ASN A 431 -24.46 21.95 8.36
C ASN A 431 -25.70 22.67 8.91
N ASN A 432 -26.00 22.51 10.20
CA ASN A 432 -27.17 23.16 10.82
C ASN A 432 -27.16 24.69 10.76
N VAL A 433 -25.99 25.32 10.64
CA VAL A 433 -25.82 26.77 10.54
C VAL A 433 -25.88 27.23 9.08
N TYR A 434 -25.16 26.57 8.18
CA TYR A 434 -25.03 26.93 6.76
C TYR A 434 -25.82 25.95 5.88
N ARG A 435 -27.14 25.92 6.06
CA ARG A 435 -28.03 24.99 5.31
C ARG A 435 -28.24 25.38 3.85
N HIS A 436 -27.94 26.63 3.50
CA HIS A 436 -28.24 27.19 2.19
C HIS A 436 -26.99 27.58 1.43
N ILE A 437 -27.04 27.41 0.11
CA ILE A 437 -26.00 27.82 -0.82
C ILE A 437 -26.59 28.91 -1.72
N LYS A 438 -25.93 30.08 -1.76
CA LYS A 438 -26.19 31.13 -2.74
C LYS A 438 -25.30 30.88 -3.95
N HIS A 439 -25.87 30.29 -4.99
CA HIS A 439 -25.20 30.13 -6.28
C HIS A 439 -25.30 31.44 -7.07
N MET A 440 -24.17 31.94 -7.57
CA MET A 440 -24.09 33.12 -8.43
C MET A 440 -23.52 32.72 -9.79
N ASP A 441 -24.30 32.92 -10.84
CA ASP A 441 -23.81 32.84 -12.22
C ASP A 441 -23.57 34.26 -12.79
N GLU A 442 -23.20 34.36 -14.08
CA GLU A 442 -22.82 35.64 -14.70
C GLU A 442 -23.93 36.70 -14.67
N ASN A 443 -25.20 36.30 -14.58
CA ASN A 443 -26.35 37.20 -14.74
C ASN A 443 -27.35 37.13 -13.57
N ASN A 444 -27.37 36.04 -12.82
CA ASN A 444 -28.38 35.75 -11.81
C ASN A 444 -27.78 35.09 -10.55
N TRP A 445 -28.58 35.08 -9.49
CA TRP A 445 -28.26 34.29 -8.30
C TRP A 445 -29.50 33.56 -7.79
N TYR A 446 -29.27 32.39 -7.21
CA TYR A 446 -30.33 31.54 -6.68
C TYR A 446 -29.92 31.00 -5.31
N LEU A 447 -30.90 30.75 -4.44
CA LEU A 447 -30.66 29.99 -3.21
C LEU A 447 -31.03 28.54 -3.42
N VAL A 448 -30.16 27.70 -2.92
CA VAL A 448 -30.25 26.26 -3.03
C VAL A 448 -30.25 25.68 -1.62
N SER A 449 -31.17 24.75 -1.35
CA SER A 449 -31.11 23.92 -0.15
C SER A 449 -30.70 22.51 -0.48
N GLN A 450 -29.90 21.91 0.38
CA GLN A 450 -29.58 20.49 0.32
C GLN A 450 -30.82 19.67 0.70
N ILE A 451 -31.26 18.77 -0.19
CA ILE A 451 -32.21 17.71 0.15
C ILE A 451 -31.43 16.40 0.14
N GLN A 452 -31.34 15.77 1.29
CA GLN A 452 -30.77 14.43 1.42
C GLN A 452 -31.91 13.43 1.18
N SER A 453 -31.89 12.74 0.05
CA SER A 453 -32.83 11.64 -0.20
C SER A 453 -32.34 10.40 0.54
N SER A 454 -33.17 9.88 1.45
CA SER A 454 -32.85 8.71 2.30
C SER A 454 -32.65 7.40 1.52
N SER A 455 -32.99 7.36 0.22
CA SER A 455 -32.96 6.15 -0.59
C SER A 455 -31.76 6.01 -1.53
N THR A 456 -31.01 7.08 -1.83
CA THR A 456 -29.92 7.03 -2.83
C THR A 456 -28.59 7.65 -2.42
N TYR A 457 -28.45 8.21 -1.20
CA TYR A 457 -27.25 8.97 -0.78
C TYR A 457 -26.80 10.04 -1.80
N GLN A 458 -27.70 10.47 -2.68
CA GLN A 458 -27.43 11.51 -3.65
C GLN A 458 -27.88 12.83 -3.04
N VAL A 459 -26.95 13.77 -2.99
CA VAL A 459 -27.21 15.14 -2.55
C VAL A 459 -27.83 15.89 -3.72
N TYR A 460 -29.10 16.25 -3.57
CA TYR A 460 -29.80 17.08 -4.55
C TYR A 460 -29.96 18.51 -4.01
N HIS A 461 -29.90 19.43 -4.95
CA HIS A 461 -29.97 20.85 -4.70
C HIS A 461 -31.25 21.38 -5.34
N THR A 462 -32.21 21.81 -4.52
CA THR A 462 -33.47 22.40 -5.00
C THR A 462 -33.39 23.91 -4.95
N LEU A 463 -33.92 24.55 -6.00
CA LEU A 463 -34.11 26.01 -6.03
C LEU A 463 -35.17 26.38 -4.99
N VAL A 464 -34.80 27.26 -4.05
CA VAL A 464 -35.69 27.76 -3.02
C VAL A 464 -35.89 29.25 -3.19
N ARG A 465 -37.14 29.72 -3.06
CA ARG A 465 -37.40 31.16 -2.97
C ARG A 465 -36.68 31.74 -1.75
N PRO A 466 -35.83 32.77 -1.91
CA PRO A 466 -35.16 33.40 -0.79
C PRO A 466 -36.19 33.93 0.21
N SER A 467 -36.26 33.35 1.41
CA SER A 467 -36.96 34.03 2.49
C SER A 467 -36.13 35.24 2.90
N PHE A 468 -36.80 36.36 3.19
CA PHE A 468 -36.14 37.60 3.61
C PHE A 468 -35.19 37.37 4.81
N ASP A 469 -35.57 36.48 5.73
CA ASP A 469 -34.79 36.16 6.91
C ASP A 469 -33.51 35.37 6.61
N VAL A 470 -33.50 34.48 5.61
CA VAL A 470 -32.29 33.76 5.18
C VAL A 470 -31.29 34.73 4.54
N VAL A 471 -31.76 35.63 3.67
CA VAL A 471 -30.90 36.64 3.04
C VAL A 471 -30.33 37.62 4.07
N LYS A 472 -31.17 38.05 5.02
CA LYS A 472 -30.78 38.98 6.09
C LYS A 472 -29.83 38.36 7.12
N SER A 473 -30.02 37.08 7.46
CA SER A 473 -29.19 36.38 8.45
C SER A 473 -27.79 36.03 7.94
N ARG A 474 -27.56 36.07 6.62
CA ARG A 474 -26.25 35.80 5.97
C ARG A 474 -25.69 34.40 6.29
N LYS A 475 -26.55 33.48 6.70
CA LYS A 475 -26.20 32.09 7.03
C LYS A 475 -26.27 31.19 5.79
N TYR A 476 -25.45 31.52 4.80
CA TYR A 476 -25.33 30.78 3.55
C TYR A 476 -23.91 30.85 3.00
N ILE A 477 -23.53 29.85 2.22
CA ILE A 477 -22.26 29.84 1.47
C ILE A 477 -22.52 30.42 0.09
N THR A 478 -21.68 31.36 -0.34
CA THR A 478 -21.76 31.91 -1.70
C THR A 478 -20.83 31.16 -2.61
N ILE A 479 -21.34 30.62 -3.72
CA ILE A 479 -20.51 29.96 -4.73
C ILE A 479 -20.71 30.67 -6.06
N ARG A 480 -19.62 31.17 -6.63
CA ARG A 480 -19.61 31.81 -7.95
C ARG A 480 -19.10 30.79 -8.95
N CYS A 481 -19.95 30.31 -9.85
CA CYS A 481 -19.57 29.29 -10.82
C CYS A 481 -20.37 29.47 -12.12
N LYS A 482 -19.74 29.17 -13.26
CA LYS A 482 -20.45 29.08 -14.54
C LYS A 482 -21.06 27.69 -14.77
N ASN A 483 -20.48 26.66 -14.16
CA ASN A 483 -20.84 25.28 -14.38
C ASN A 483 -22.07 24.90 -13.54
N ARG A 484 -23.26 25.18 -14.08
CA ARG A 484 -24.54 24.88 -13.43
C ARG A 484 -24.74 23.39 -13.17
N SER A 485 -24.15 22.50 -13.98
CA SER A 485 -24.32 21.05 -13.81
C SER A 485 -23.65 20.50 -12.55
N LEU A 486 -22.78 21.27 -11.89
CA LEU A 486 -22.25 20.92 -10.56
C LEU A 486 -23.32 20.97 -9.47
N PHE A 487 -24.43 21.67 -9.72
CA PHE A 487 -25.50 21.88 -8.74
C PHE A 487 -26.84 21.30 -9.17
N TYR A 488 -27.13 21.23 -10.46
CA TYR A 488 -28.44 20.82 -10.96
C TYR A 488 -28.34 19.63 -11.91
N LEU A 489 -29.11 18.58 -11.63
CA LEU A 489 -29.38 17.50 -12.58
C LEU A 489 -30.64 17.87 -13.38
N GLY A 490 -30.46 18.45 -14.57
CA GLY A 490 -31.53 18.77 -15.52
C GLY A 490 -31.86 20.26 -15.65
N ASP A 491 -32.28 20.66 -16.84
CA ASP A 491 -32.72 22.04 -17.19
C ASP A 491 -34.19 22.33 -16.81
N GLU A 492 -34.87 21.41 -16.11
CA GLU A 492 -36.29 21.56 -15.81
C GLU A 492 -36.51 22.43 -14.57
N GLY A 493 -37.02 23.64 -14.78
CA GLY A 493 -37.59 24.49 -13.72
C GLY A 493 -36.81 25.74 -13.33
N ILE A 494 -35.90 26.24 -14.19
CA ILE A 494 -35.29 27.56 -13.99
C ILE A 494 -36.29 28.63 -14.45
N ASP A 495 -37.19 29.04 -13.56
CA ASP A 495 -37.87 30.33 -13.72
C ASP A 495 -36.86 31.43 -13.43
N TYR A 496 -36.51 32.19 -14.47
CA TYR A 496 -35.75 33.42 -14.36
C TYR A 496 -36.65 34.49 -13.72
N TYR A 497 -36.20 35.12 -12.64
CA TYR A 497 -36.93 36.22 -12.01
C TYR A 497 -36.03 37.46 -12.04
N ASP A 498 -36.52 38.50 -12.74
CA ASP A 498 -35.90 39.84 -12.87
C ASP A 498 -35.86 40.62 -11.54
#